data_AF-A0A5C5UYY9-F1
#
_entry.id   AF-A0A5C5UYY9-F1
#
_cell.length_a   1.000
_cell.length_b   1.000
_cell.length_c   1.000
_cell.angle_alpha   90.00
_cell.angle_beta   90.00
_cell.angle_gamma   90.00
#
_symmetry.space_group_name_H-M   'P 1'
#
loop_
_entity.id
_entity.type
_entity.pdbx_description
1 polymer ?
#
loop_
_entity_poly.entity_id
_entity_poly.type
_entity_poly.pdbx_seq_one_letter_code
_entity_poly.pdbx_strand_id
1 'polypeptide(L)'
;MLPAEILSQYIVTPLTLEEIDELESDCQRKLPEPIRQWLATVGAPQNVCYRLPENESRFITMQQWTPAGYFAFASDEDLDATFVLDDQANVYMLQLGSKKPEPVSGTFVEYVLANLAPREPIEEIKWHTQLAFQTDEEDIVLRELSEAFSLTDLGGWQYQDTSPAEVITYTNSCVSPNGDVKISRQEYNGWDAPIYYFNREVDIAQIRRLKSIFRRFEKLNIGFKLIDYGLLAMGGDDNEEEDDDY
;
A
#
# COMPACT_ATOMS: atom_id res chain seq x y z
N MET A 1 -13.41 -20.08 -5.21
CA MET A 1 -13.72 -18.74 -5.76
C MET A 1 -14.88 -18.17 -4.95
N LEU A 2 -14.84 -16.90 -4.55
CA LEU A 2 -15.94 -16.29 -3.79
C LEU A 2 -17.19 -16.16 -4.67
N PRO A 3 -18.40 -16.36 -4.10
CA PRO A 3 -19.65 -16.09 -4.79
C PRO A 3 -19.72 -14.63 -5.30
N ALA A 4 -20.29 -14.43 -6.48
CA ALA A 4 -20.39 -13.11 -7.11
C ALA A 4 -21.18 -12.11 -6.24
N GLU A 5 -22.16 -12.61 -5.48
CA GLU A 5 -22.98 -11.84 -4.55
C GLU A 5 -22.16 -11.28 -3.38
N ILE A 6 -21.10 -11.99 -2.98
CA ILE A 6 -20.15 -11.51 -1.96
C ILE A 6 -19.24 -10.47 -2.59
N LEU A 7 -18.67 -10.75 -3.76
CA LEU A 7 -17.74 -9.83 -4.43
C LEU A 7 -18.36 -8.48 -4.79
N SER A 8 -19.66 -8.43 -5.13
CA SER A 8 -20.34 -7.17 -5.42
C SER A 8 -20.45 -6.21 -4.23
N GLN A 9 -20.09 -6.65 -3.03
CA GLN A 9 -20.12 -5.87 -1.79
C GLN A 9 -18.76 -5.27 -1.45
N TYR A 10 -17.71 -5.64 -2.18
CA TYR A 10 -16.35 -5.18 -1.95
C TYR A 10 -15.80 -4.51 -3.19
N ILE A 11 -14.89 -3.56 -2.99
CA ILE A 11 -14.09 -3.06 -4.10
C ILE A 11 -13.01 -4.08 -4.42
N VAL A 12 -13.09 -4.61 -5.63
CA VAL A 12 -12.11 -5.54 -6.17
C VAL A 12 -11.29 -4.86 -7.23
N THR A 13 -9.99 -5.11 -7.24
CA THR A 13 -9.11 -4.70 -8.33
C THR A 13 -8.35 -5.90 -8.85
N PRO A 14 -9.00 -6.74 -9.66
CA PRO A 14 -8.37 -7.94 -10.20
C PRO A 14 -7.11 -7.58 -10.97
N LEU A 15 -6.04 -8.33 -10.73
CA LEU A 15 -4.78 -8.23 -11.46
C LEU A 15 -4.88 -8.92 -12.82
N THR A 16 -4.23 -8.34 -13.81
CA THR A 16 -4.02 -8.98 -15.10
C THR A 16 -3.01 -10.12 -15.00
N LEU A 17 -2.97 -11.01 -15.99
CA LEU A 17 -1.97 -12.09 -16.03
C LEU A 17 -0.54 -11.55 -16.04
N GLU A 18 -0.30 -10.44 -16.75
CA GLU A 18 0.99 -9.77 -16.80
C GLU A 18 1.42 -9.27 -15.41
N GLU A 19 0.51 -8.62 -14.67
CA GLU A 19 0.77 -8.15 -13.30
C GLU A 19 1.02 -9.29 -12.31
N ILE A 20 0.33 -10.42 -12.50
CA ILE A 20 0.56 -11.63 -11.70
C ILE A 20 1.94 -12.22 -12.00
N ASP A 21 2.34 -12.25 -13.27
CA ASP A 21 3.65 -12.75 -13.69
C ASP A 21 4.79 -11.82 -13.21
N GLU A 22 4.58 -10.50 -13.20
CA GLU A 22 5.47 -9.51 -12.56
C GLU A 22 5.61 -9.80 -11.06
N LEU A 23 4.49 -9.98 -10.35
CA LEU A 23 4.49 -10.28 -8.92
C LEU A 23 5.21 -11.60 -8.59
N GLU A 24 5.07 -12.62 -9.43
CA GLU A 24 5.84 -13.87 -9.33
C GLU A 24 7.35 -13.64 -9.47
N SER A 25 7.74 -12.78 -10.40
CA SER A 25 9.13 -12.39 -10.62
C SER A 25 9.69 -11.67 -9.39
N ASP A 26 8.95 -10.71 -8.84
CA ASP A 26 9.36 -9.94 -7.66
C ASP A 26 9.43 -10.80 -6.39
N CYS A 27 8.51 -11.76 -6.24
CA CYS A 27 8.56 -12.75 -5.15
C CYS A 27 9.64 -13.83 -5.36
N GLN A 28 10.26 -13.87 -6.54
CA GLN A 28 11.22 -14.88 -6.99
C GLN A 28 10.69 -16.33 -6.83
N ARG A 29 9.37 -16.52 -7.01
CA ARG A 29 8.70 -17.82 -6.87
C ARG A 29 7.37 -17.85 -7.61
N LYS A 30 6.93 -19.05 -7.98
CA LYS A 30 5.60 -19.25 -8.56
C LYS A 30 4.51 -19.18 -7.50
N LEU A 31 3.41 -18.50 -7.82
CA LEU A 31 2.25 -18.43 -6.95
C LEU A 31 1.49 -19.76 -6.99
N PRO A 32 1.04 -20.29 -5.84
CA PRO A 32 0.08 -21.39 -5.83
C PRO A 32 -1.19 -21.02 -6.59
N GLU A 33 -1.76 -21.97 -7.34
CA GLU A 33 -2.93 -21.73 -8.20
C GLU A 33 -4.11 -21.05 -7.48
N PRO A 34 -4.46 -21.40 -6.22
CA PRO A 34 -5.53 -20.69 -5.51
C PRO A 34 -5.25 -19.21 -5.27
N ILE A 35 -3.99 -18.85 -5.02
CA ILE A 35 -3.57 -17.44 -4.87
C ILE A 35 -3.61 -16.75 -6.22
N ARG A 36 -3.15 -17.42 -7.28
CA ARG A 36 -3.20 -16.88 -8.65
C ARG A 36 -4.63 -16.57 -9.08
N GLN A 37 -5.56 -17.49 -8.85
CA GLN A 37 -6.99 -17.30 -9.11
C GLN A 37 -7.59 -16.19 -8.25
N TRP A 38 -7.18 -16.09 -6.99
CA TRP A 38 -7.59 -15.01 -6.10
C TRP A 38 -7.19 -13.64 -6.63
N LEU A 39 -5.91 -13.44 -6.95
CA LEU A 39 -5.40 -12.19 -7.48
C LEU A 39 -6.08 -11.82 -8.81
N ALA A 40 -6.33 -12.81 -9.67
CA ALA A 40 -7.02 -12.61 -10.95
C ALA A 40 -8.52 -12.31 -10.83
N THR A 41 -9.15 -12.59 -9.67
CA THR A 41 -10.59 -12.38 -9.45
C THR A 41 -10.87 -11.19 -8.54
N VAL A 42 -9.98 -10.94 -7.57
CA VAL A 42 -10.20 -10.01 -6.46
C VAL A 42 -9.11 -8.93 -6.42
N GLY A 43 -7.85 -9.31 -6.66
CA GLY A 43 -6.68 -8.43 -6.51
C GLY A 43 -5.92 -8.67 -5.21
N ALA A 44 -5.17 -7.67 -4.74
CA ALA A 44 -4.52 -7.63 -3.42
C ALA A 44 -5.24 -6.59 -2.52
N PRO A 45 -6.35 -6.96 -1.84
CA PRO A 45 -7.21 -5.98 -1.18
C PRO A 45 -7.34 -6.18 0.34
N GLN A 46 -7.17 -5.09 1.07
CA GLN A 46 -7.47 -4.98 2.51
C GLN A 46 -8.95 -5.15 2.85
N ASN A 47 -9.84 -4.60 2.00
CA ASN A 47 -11.27 -4.51 2.30
C ASN A 47 -12.03 -5.82 2.13
N VAL A 48 -11.46 -6.83 1.47
CA VAL A 48 -12.16 -8.13 1.32
C VAL A 48 -11.88 -9.02 2.52
N CYS A 49 -10.66 -8.98 3.07
CA CYS A 49 -10.23 -9.79 4.20
C CYS A 49 -9.08 -9.07 4.91
N TYR A 50 -9.31 -8.62 6.15
CA TYR A 50 -8.36 -7.79 6.91
C TYR A 50 -6.98 -8.43 7.11
N ARG A 51 -6.90 -9.75 7.02
CA ARG A 51 -5.66 -10.50 7.25
C ARG A 51 -4.83 -10.66 5.99
N LEU A 52 -5.40 -10.36 4.81
CA LEU A 52 -4.64 -10.38 3.55
C LEU A 52 -3.76 -9.14 3.45
N PRO A 53 -2.61 -9.23 2.77
CA PRO A 53 -1.72 -8.11 2.61
C PRO A 53 -2.40 -6.95 1.91
N GLU A 54 -1.97 -5.79 2.38
CA GLU A 54 -2.60 -4.52 2.09
C GLU A 54 -2.47 -4.03 0.66
N ASN A 55 -1.35 -4.40 0.06
CA ASN A 55 -0.92 -4.04 -1.26
C ASN A 55 0.15 -5.04 -1.72
N GLU A 56 0.57 -4.92 -2.97
CA GLU A 56 1.59 -5.77 -3.57
C GLU A 56 2.94 -5.68 -2.84
N SER A 57 3.34 -4.50 -2.34
CA SER A 57 4.61 -4.34 -1.60
C SER A 57 4.63 -5.14 -0.29
N ARG A 58 3.54 -5.11 0.48
CA ARG A 58 3.36 -5.93 1.68
C ARG A 58 3.34 -7.41 1.32
N PHE A 59 2.63 -7.78 0.26
CA PHE A 59 2.58 -9.15 -0.24
C PHE A 59 3.98 -9.70 -0.58
N ILE A 60 4.82 -8.90 -1.27
CA ILE A 60 6.21 -9.24 -1.61
C ILE A 60 7.06 -9.36 -0.33
N THR A 61 6.94 -8.39 0.59
CA THR A 61 7.71 -8.36 1.84
C THR A 61 7.47 -9.60 2.69
N MET A 62 6.22 -10.07 2.77
CA MET A 62 5.88 -11.31 3.48
C MET A 62 6.62 -12.53 2.92
N GLN A 63 6.87 -12.58 1.61
CA GLN A 63 7.57 -13.72 1.01
C GLN A 63 9.04 -13.82 1.41
N GLN A 64 9.69 -12.70 1.75
CA GLN A 64 11.11 -12.65 2.10
C GLN A 64 11.43 -13.47 3.36
N TRP A 65 10.48 -13.56 4.29
CA TRP A 65 10.63 -14.29 5.55
C TRP A 65 9.98 -15.68 5.54
N THR A 66 9.32 -16.03 4.42
CA THR A 66 8.59 -17.29 4.28
C THR A 66 9.56 -18.44 3.96
N PRO A 67 9.54 -19.55 4.73
CA PRO A 67 10.38 -20.72 4.46
C PRO A 67 10.17 -21.29 3.06
N ALA A 68 11.23 -21.88 2.50
CA ALA A 68 11.16 -22.56 1.21
C ALA A 68 10.10 -23.68 1.24
N GLY A 69 9.36 -23.82 0.14
CA GLY A 69 8.22 -24.76 0.04
C GLY A 69 6.90 -24.21 0.55
N TYR A 70 6.90 -23.00 1.13
CA TYR A 70 5.71 -22.31 1.59
C TYR A 70 5.53 -20.95 0.90
N PHE A 71 4.28 -20.49 0.91
CA PHE A 71 3.86 -19.22 0.32
C PHE A 71 2.99 -18.43 1.30
N ALA A 72 3.44 -17.27 1.78
CA ALA A 72 2.65 -16.47 2.72
C ALA A 72 1.51 -15.77 1.99
N PHE A 73 0.33 -15.75 2.61
CA PHE A 73 -0.84 -15.10 2.02
C PHE A 73 -1.62 -14.24 3.00
N ALA A 74 -1.45 -14.42 4.31
CA ALA A 74 -2.09 -13.60 5.32
C ALA A 74 -1.18 -13.41 6.54
N SER A 75 -1.35 -12.31 7.26
CA SER A 75 -0.71 -12.03 8.54
C SER A 75 -1.77 -11.69 9.58
N ASP A 76 -1.52 -12.07 10.82
CA ASP A 76 -2.36 -11.79 11.98
C ASP A 76 -1.47 -11.28 13.10
N GLU A 77 -1.51 -9.97 13.32
CA GLU A 77 -0.70 -9.28 14.31
C GLU A 77 -1.12 -9.67 15.74
N ASP A 78 -2.41 -9.94 15.98
CA ASP A 78 -2.89 -10.37 17.30
C ASP A 78 -2.34 -11.73 17.72
N LEU A 79 -2.04 -12.58 16.73
CA LEU A 79 -1.48 -13.91 16.94
C LEU A 79 0.04 -13.98 16.74
N ASP A 80 0.69 -12.86 16.44
CA ASP A 80 2.09 -12.81 15.99
C ASP A 80 2.38 -13.90 14.94
N ALA A 81 1.49 -14.07 13.96
CA ALA A 81 1.52 -15.22 13.05
C ALA A 81 1.35 -14.82 11.58
N THR A 82 2.01 -15.57 10.70
CA THR A 82 1.83 -15.52 9.25
C THR A 82 1.18 -16.82 8.78
N PHE A 83 0.12 -16.73 7.98
CA PHE A 83 -0.48 -17.90 7.35
C PHE A 83 0.17 -18.15 5.99
N VAL A 84 0.51 -19.41 5.77
CA VAL A 84 1.24 -19.87 4.59
C VAL A 84 0.55 -21.06 3.93
N LEU A 85 0.76 -21.23 2.62
CA LEU A 85 0.32 -22.38 1.83
C LEU A 85 1.52 -23.23 1.42
N ASP A 86 1.36 -24.55 1.39
CA ASP A 86 2.28 -25.43 0.67
C ASP A 86 1.93 -25.51 -0.84
N ASP A 87 2.66 -26.33 -1.59
CA ASP A 87 2.43 -26.56 -3.02
C ASP A 87 1.15 -27.37 -3.31
N GLN A 88 0.55 -28.01 -2.31
CA GLN A 88 -0.78 -28.63 -2.40
C GLN A 88 -1.91 -27.72 -1.90
N ALA A 89 -1.60 -26.46 -1.59
CA ALA A 89 -2.53 -25.46 -1.06
C ALA A 89 -3.17 -25.82 0.30
N ASN A 90 -2.48 -26.61 1.12
CA ASN A 90 -2.85 -26.78 2.53
C ASN A 90 -2.42 -25.54 3.31
N VAL A 91 -3.26 -25.10 4.26
CA VAL A 91 -3.00 -23.91 5.08
C VAL A 91 -2.20 -24.28 6.32
N TYR A 92 -1.18 -23.48 6.61
CA TYR A 92 -0.39 -23.57 7.83
C TYR A 92 -0.30 -22.20 8.51
N MET A 93 -0.06 -22.23 9.81
CA MET A 93 0.28 -21.07 10.61
C MET A 93 1.78 -21.10 10.94
N LEU A 94 2.46 -20.01 10.67
CA LEU A 94 3.87 -19.80 11.01
C LEU A 94 3.95 -18.70 12.08
N GLN A 95 4.22 -19.13 13.31
CA GLN A 95 4.44 -18.23 14.45
C GLN A 95 5.72 -17.40 14.26
N LEU A 96 5.72 -16.14 14.71
CA LEU A 96 6.87 -15.26 14.63
C LEU A 96 8.08 -15.88 15.35
N GLY A 97 9.23 -15.92 14.66
CA GLY A 97 10.44 -16.57 15.17
C GLY A 97 10.45 -18.10 15.08
N SER A 98 9.35 -18.75 14.71
CA SER A 98 9.33 -20.17 14.37
C SER A 98 9.81 -20.39 12.94
N LYS A 99 10.45 -21.55 12.69
CA LYS A 99 10.73 -22.05 11.33
C LYS A 99 9.82 -23.20 10.92
N LYS A 100 8.93 -23.63 11.82
CA LYS A 100 8.09 -24.81 11.63
C LYS A 100 6.63 -24.37 11.53
N PRO A 101 6.03 -24.42 10.33
CA PRO A 101 4.60 -24.18 10.18
C PRO A 101 3.78 -25.28 10.85
N GLU A 102 2.68 -24.89 11.46
CA GLU A 102 1.70 -25.79 12.09
C GLU A 102 0.45 -25.89 11.20
N PRO A 103 -0.06 -27.10 10.93
CA PRO A 103 -1.21 -27.26 10.05
C PRO A 103 -2.44 -26.61 10.66
N VAL A 104 -3.16 -25.84 9.83
CA VAL A 104 -4.47 -25.29 10.17
C VAL A 104 -5.51 -26.09 9.39
N SER A 105 -6.63 -26.42 10.02
CA SER A 105 -7.71 -27.10 9.31
C SER A 105 -8.34 -26.16 8.28
N GLY A 106 -8.44 -26.62 7.03
CA GLY A 106 -9.17 -25.95 5.97
C GLY A 106 -8.31 -25.56 4.78
N THR A 107 -8.96 -24.96 3.79
CA THR A 107 -8.39 -24.49 2.53
C THR A 107 -8.21 -22.97 2.56
N PHE A 108 -7.42 -22.43 1.63
CA PHE A 108 -7.31 -20.98 1.43
C PHE A 108 -8.69 -20.29 1.30
N VAL A 109 -9.62 -20.90 0.56
CA VAL A 109 -10.96 -20.33 0.35
C VAL A 109 -11.78 -20.33 1.65
N GLU A 110 -11.72 -21.40 2.44
CA GLU A 110 -12.38 -21.46 3.75
C GLU A 110 -11.79 -20.43 4.72
N TYR A 111 -10.46 -20.24 4.69
CA TYR A 111 -9.80 -19.19 5.47
C TYR A 111 -10.34 -17.80 5.10
N VAL A 112 -10.37 -17.47 3.81
CA VAL A 112 -10.89 -16.17 3.35
C VAL A 112 -12.33 -15.97 3.77
N LEU A 113 -13.20 -16.98 3.57
CA LEU A 113 -14.61 -16.89 3.93
C LEU A 113 -14.82 -16.66 5.43
N ALA A 114 -13.97 -17.26 6.28
CA ALA A 114 -14.03 -17.08 7.72
C ALA A 114 -13.52 -15.70 8.19
N ASN A 115 -12.76 -14.99 7.35
CA ASN A 115 -12.09 -13.73 7.69
C ASN A 115 -12.52 -12.56 6.79
N LEU A 116 -13.70 -12.65 6.17
CA LEU A 116 -14.24 -11.55 5.39
C LEU A 116 -14.38 -10.30 6.25
N ALA A 117 -13.92 -9.15 5.74
CA ALA A 117 -14.08 -7.90 6.45
C ALA A 117 -15.57 -7.51 6.51
N PRO A 118 -16.04 -6.87 7.60
CA PRO A 118 -17.33 -6.19 7.65
C PRO A 118 -17.54 -5.27 6.45
N ARG A 119 -18.82 -5.12 6.10
CA ARG A 119 -19.23 -4.31 4.96
C ARG A 119 -19.15 -2.84 5.33
N GLU A 120 -18.29 -2.11 4.64
CA GLU A 120 -18.27 -0.65 4.65
C GLU A 120 -18.88 -0.12 3.35
N PRO A 121 -19.66 0.98 3.40
CA PRO A 121 -20.12 1.64 2.18
C PRO A 121 -18.92 2.06 1.32
N ILE A 122 -18.94 1.70 0.04
CA ILE A 122 -17.83 1.93 -0.90
C ILE A 122 -17.46 3.43 -0.96
N GLU A 123 -18.45 4.30 -0.76
CA GLU A 123 -18.31 5.75 -0.79
C GLU A 123 -17.55 6.32 0.42
N GLU A 124 -17.50 5.59 1.53
CA GLU A 124 -16.81 5.97 2.78
C GLU A 124 -15.35 5.49 2.80
N ILE A 125 -14.99 4.59 1.89
CA ILE A 125 -13.66 3.98 1.81
C ILE A 125 -12.70 4.93 1.07
N LYS A 126 -11.76 5.52 1.81
CA LYS A 126 -10.68 6.34 1.25
C LYS A 126 -9.37 5.57 1.18
N TRP A 127 -8.70 5.69 0.04
CA TRP A 127 -7.38 5.12 -0.16
C TRP A 127 -6.35 6.21 0.02
N HIS A 128 -5.28 5.91 0.75
CA HIS A 128 -4.17 6.83 0.93
C HIS A 128 -3.02 6.42 0.02
N THR A 129 -2.31 7.41 -0.49
CA THR A 129 -1.11 7.22 -1.30
C THR A 129 -0.02 8.10 -0.73
N GLN A 130 1.17 7.52 -0.55
CA GLN A 130 2.36 8.20 -0.06
C GLN A 130 3.50 8.00 -1.05
N LEU A 131 3.93 9.09 -1.67
CA LEU A 131 4.94 9.08 -2.71
C LEU A 131 6.17 9.86 -2.25
N ALA A 132 7.35 9.39 -2.63
CA ALA A 132 8.59 10.13 -2.51
C ALA A 132 9.36 10.19 -3.83
N PHE A 133 10.09 11.29 -4.03
CA PHE A 133 11.04 11.47 -5.12
C PHE A 133 12.33 12.03 -4.52
N GLN A 134 13.44 11.30 -4.65
CA GLN A 134 14.75 11.79 -4.23
C GLN A 134 15.56 12.23 -5.45
N THR A 135 15.57 13.54 -5.72
CA THR A 135 16.13 14.11 -6.96
C THR A 135 16.37 15.61 -6.83
N ASP A 136 17.28 16.18 -7.62
CA ASP A 136 17.44 17.63 -7.78
C ASP A 136 16.52 18.20 -8.89
N GLU A 137 15.77 17.34 -9.60
CA GLU A 137 14.92 17.70 -10.73
C GLU A 137 13.51 18.16 -10.30
N GLU A 138 13.45 19.22 -9.49
CA GLU A 138 12.21 19.76 -8.91
C GLU A 138 11.09 19.98 -9.94
N ASP A 139 11.42 20.63 -11.06
CA ASP A 139 10.45 20.97 -12.11
C ASP A 139 9.77 19.72 -12.70
N ILE A 140 10.50 18.59 -12.77
CA ILE A 140 9.92 17.34 -13.25
C ILE A 140 8.95 16.79 -12.21
N VAL A 141 9.32 16.76 -10.93
CA VAL A 141 8.45 16.29 -9.86
C VAL A 141 7.14 17.09 -9.82
N LEU A 142 7.24 18.42 -9.81
CA LEU A 142 6.08 19.30 -9.75
C LEU A 142 5.17 19.15 -10.99
N ARG A 143 5.75 19.07 -12.19
CA ARG A 143 4.98 18.84 -13.42
C ARG A 143 4.25 17.50 -13.38
N GLU A 144 4.94 16.44 -13.02
CA GLU A 144 4.41 15.08 -13.04
C GLU A 144 3.31 14.88 -12.00
N LEU A 145 3.48 15.43 -10.79
CA LEU A 145 2.43 15.47 -9.78
C LEU A 145 1.24 16.31 -10.24
N SER A 146 1.49 17.49 -10.83
CA SER A 146 0.42 18.35 -11.34
C SER A 146 -0.40 17.69 -12.43
N GLU A 147 0.24 17.02 -13.38
CA GLU A 147 -0.45 16.28 -14.44
C GLU A 147 -1.21 15.06 -13.91
N ALA A 148 -0.57 14.27 -13.02
CA ALA A 148 -1.16 13.04 -12.49
C ALA A 148 -2.42 13.32 -11.65
N PHE A 149 -2.34 14.35 -10.80
CA PHE A 149 -3.31 14.66 -9.74
C PHE A 149 -4.13 15.94 -9.98
N SER A 150 -3.92 16.58 -11.14
CA SER A 150 -4.57 17.83 -11.54
C SER A 150 -4.36 18.96 -10.53
N LEU A 151 -3.10 19.13 -10.11
CA LEU A 151 -2.72 20.13 -9.11
C LEU A 151 -2.51 21.50 -9.77
N THR A 152 -2.91 22.55 -9.05
CA THR A 152 -2.60 23.94 -9.37
C THR A 152 -1.78 24.54 -8.24
N ASP A 153 -0.55 24.97 -8.52
CA ASP A 153 0.34 25.63 -7.54
C ASP A 153 -0.25 26.97 -7.08
N LEU A 154 -0.22 27.23 -5.77
CA LEU A 154 -0.74 28.45 -5.15
C LEU A 154 0.33 29.43 -4.64
N GLY A 155 1.63 29.09 -4.61
CA GLY A 155 2.57 30.00 -3.97
C GLY A 155 4.02 29.58 -3.76
N GLY A 156 4.54 28.55 -4.44
CA GLY A 156 5.93 28.12 -4.29
C GLY A 156 6.29 27.65 -2.87
N TRP A 157 7.57 27.35 -2.64
CA TRP A 157 8.04 26.76 -1.39
C TRP A 157 8.04 27.73 -0.21
N GLN A 158 7.43 27.31 0.89
CA GLN A 158 7.40 27.99 2.17
C GLN A 158 8.12 27.14 3.22
N TYR A 159 9.04 27.75 3.95
CA TYR A 159 9.69 27.10 5.09
C TYR A 159 8.65 26.69 6.13
N GLN A 160 8.74 25.46 6.61
CA GLN A 160 7.88 24.92 7.66
C GLN A 160 8.66 24.80 8.98
N ASP A 161 9.71 23.98 9.00
CA ASP A 161 10.50 23.71 10.19
C ASP A 161 11.92 23.21 9.88
N THR A 162 12.70 23.01 10.94
CA THR A 162 13.97 22.29 10.92
C THR A 162 13.98 21.35 12.11
N SER A 163 14.14 20.05 11.85
CA SER A 163 14.18 19.03 12.90
C SER A 163 15.49 19.07 13.70
N PRO A 164 15.56 18.43 14.89
CA PRO A 164 16.81 18.27 15.64
C PRO A 164 17.91 17.53 14.87
N ALA A 165 17.54 16.74 13.86
CA ALA A 165 18.46 16.06 12.95
C ALA A 165 18.92 16.97 11.78
N GLU A 166 18.63 18.28 11.85
CA GLU A 166 18.96 19.29 10.83
C GLU A 166 18.30 19.06 9.46
N VAL A 167 17.24 18.25 9.39
CA VAL A 167 16.40 18.16 8.19
C VAL A 167 15.51 19.40 8.13
N ILE A 168 15.61 20.15 7.04
CA ILE A 168 14.84 21.36 6.78
C ILE A 168 13.63 20.98 5.92
N THR A 169 12.42 21.35 6.35
CA THR A 169 11.18 21.07 5.64
C THR A 169 10.60 22.33 5.01
N TYR A 170 10.21 22.22 3.75
CA TYR A 170 9.44 23.20 3.02
C TYR A 170 8.12 22.58 2.55
N THR A 171 7.10 23.42 2.36
CA THR A 171 5.83 23.02 1.77
C THR A 171 5.46 23.93 0.61
N ASN A 172 4.90 23.33 -0.44
CA ASN A 172 4.25 24.05 -1.53
C ASN A 172 2.76 23.70 -1.49
N SER A 173 1.92 24.73 -1.39
CA SER A 173 0.46 24.55 -1.33
C SER A 173 -0.10 24.48 -2.74
N CYS A 174 -0.98 23.52 -2.98
CA CYS A 174 -1.63 23.32 -4.27
C CYS A 174 -3.13 23.08 -4.10
N VAL A 175 -3.91 23.36 -5.15
CA VAL A 175 -5.33 22.98 -5.21
C VAL A 175 -5.49 21.80 -6.15
N SER A 176 -6.27 20.82 -5.73
CA SER A 176 -6.76 19.72 -6.56
C SER A 176 -8.27 19.79 -6.74
N PRO A 177 -8.88 18.99 -7.62
CA PRO A 177 -10.34 18.89 -7.71
C PRO A 177 -11.04 18.49 -6.41
N ASN A 178 -10.31 17.88 -5.48
CA ASN A 178 -10.83 17.38 -4.20
C ASN A 178 -10.51 18.31 -3.02
N GLY A 179 -9.94 19.48 -3.27
CA GLY A 179 -9.54 20.43 -2.23
C GLY A 179 -8.02 20.66 -2.17
N ASP A 180 -7.61 21.31 -1.09
CA ASP A 180 -6.24 21.74 -0.85
C ASP A 180 -5.33 20.54 -0.55
N VAL A 181 -4.15 20.55 -1.16
CA VAL A 181 -3.11 19.55 -0.93
C VAL A 181 -1.77 20.23 -0.76
N LYS A 182 -0.82 19.53 -0.15
CA LYS A 182 0.55 20.02 0.03
C LYS A 182 1.54 19.05 -0.60
N ILE A 183 2.56 19.60 -1.23
CA ILE A 183 3.78 18.88 -1.58
C ILE A 183 4.82 19.33 -0.55
N SER A 184 5.54 18.39 0.05
CA SER A 184 6.63 18.72 0.97
C SER A 184 7.97 18.50 0.30
N ARG A 185 8.96 19.33 0.61
CA ARG A 185 10.36 19.17 0.21
C ARG A 185 11.21 19.14 1.46
N GLN A 186 12.04 18.12 1.60
CA GLN A 186 12.97 17.95 2.70
C GLN A 186 14.40 18.03 2.19
N GLU A 187 15.22 18.80 2.88
CA GLU A 187 16.63 18.98 2.61
C GLU A 187 17.45 18.59 3.84
N TYR A 188 18.54 17.87 3.62
CA TYR A 188 19.50 17.53 4.65
C TYR A 188 20.91 17.55 4.08
N ASN A 189 21.86 18.17 4.78
CA ASN A 189 23.23 18.35 4.29
C ASN A 189 23.96 17.03 3.96
N GLY A 190 23.51 15.90 4.54
CA GLY A 190 24.08 14.58 4.29
C GLY A 190 23.42 13.80 3.15
N TRP A 191 22.41 14.35 2.47
CA TRP A 191 21.78 13.71 1.32
C TRP A 191 22.36 14.22 0.00
N ASP A 192 22.42 13.33 -0.99
CA ASP A 192 22.88 13.67 -2.33
C ASP A 192 21.89 14.57 -3.09
N ALA A 193 20.62 14.58 -2.70
CA ALA A 193 19.53 15.32 -3.30
C ALA A 193 18.38 15.51 -2.29
N PRO A 194 17.51 16.54 -2.44
CA PRO A 194 16.32 16.70 -1.62
C PRO A 194 15.31 15.57 -1.85
N ILE A 195 14.41 15.39 -0.89
CA ILE A 195 13.30 14.44 -1.00
C ILE A 195 11.99 15.20 -1.06
N TYR A 196 11.20 14.95 -2.10
CA TYR A 196 9.85 15.47 -2.26
C TYR A 196 8.84 14.43 -1.81
N TYR A 197 7.93 14.80 -0.93
CA TYR A 197 6.84 13.96 -0.45
C TYR A 197 5.49 14.46 -0.94
N PHE A 198 4.64 13.53 -1.34
CA PHE A 198 3.26 13.81 -1.69
C PHE A 198 2.34 12.75 -1.11
N ASN A 199 1.45 13.19 -0.22
CA ASN A 199 0.45 12.35 0.41
C ASN A 199 -0.93 12.77 -0.07
N ARG A 200 -1.77 11.81 -0.42
CA ARG A 200 -3.13 12.11 -0.88
C ARG A 200 -4.11 10.98 -0.63
N GLU A 201 -5.31 11.39 -0.24
CA GLU A 201 -6.52 10.59 -0.32
C GLU A 201 -7.11 10.57 -1.73
N VAL A 202 -7.45 9.38 -2.18
CA VAL A 202 -7.99 9.12 -3.51
C VAL A 202 -9.19 8.18 -3.39
N ASP A 203 -10.19 8.43 -4.23
CA ASP A 203 -11.34 7.55 -4.29
C ASP A 203 -10.91 6.18 -4.82
N ILE A 204 -11.42 5.13 -4.21
CA ILE A 204 -10.97 3.78 -4.52
C ILE A 204 -11.26 3.36 -5.97
N ALA A 205 -12.25 3.97 -6.63
CA ALA A 205 -12.50 3.77 -8.05
C ALA A 205 -11.31 4.18 -8.95
N GLN A 206 -10.38 5.00 -8.45
CA GLN A 206 -9.22 5.49 -9.22
C GLN A 206 -7.97 4.61 -9.09
N ILE A 207 -8.05 3.51 -8.35
CA ILE A 207 -6.94 2.59 -8.05
C ILE A 207 -6.10 2.18 -9.25
N ARG A 208 -6.75 1.79 -10.36
CA ARG A 208 -6.08 1.35 -11.60
C ARG A 208 -5.34 2.51 -12.28
N ARG A 209 -5.93 3.70 -12.25
CA ARG A 209 -5.30 4.92 -12.77
C ARG A 209 -4.07 5.27 -11.94
N LEU A 210 -4.11 5.08 -10.62
CA LEU A 210 -2.95 5.37 -9.76
C LEU A 210 -1.80 4.40 -10.01
N LYS A 211 -2.08 3.11 -10.16
CA LYS A 211 -1.04 2.13 -10.54
C LYS A 211 -0.36 2.49 -11.86
N SER A 212 -1.11 2.95 -12.86
CA SER A 212 -0.50 3.40 -14.12
C SER A 212 0.33 4.68 -13.96
N ILE A 213 -0.07 5.59 -13.06
CA ILE A 213 0.72 6.76 -12.67
C ILE A 213 2.02 6.33 -11.98
N PHE A 214 1.98 5.39 -11.03
CA PHE A 214 3.19 4.91 -10.32
C PHE A 214 4.19 4.27 -11.29
N ARG A 215 3.72 3.38 -12.19
CA ARG A 215 4.56 2.81 -13.26
C ARG A 215 5.15 3.87 -14.18
N ARG A 216 4.43 4.98 -14.39
CA ARG A 216 4.97 6.11 -15.16
C ARG A 216 6.09 6.80 -14.39
N PHE A 217 5.90 7.05 -13.09
CA PHE A 217 6.91 7.66 -12.22
C PHE A 217 8.17 6.81 -12.08
N GLU A 218 8.05 5.49 -11.96
CA GLU A 218 9.19 4.56 -11.95
C GLU A 218 10.06 4.70 -13.20
N LYS A 219 9.44 4.92 -14.36
CA LYS A 219 10.13 5.07 -15.65
C LYS A 219 10.86 6.41 -15.82
N LEU A 220 10.60 7.39 -14.96
CA LEU A 220 11.26 8.70 -15.02
C LEU A 220 12.69 8.66 -14.50
N ASN A 221 13.07 7.63 -13.74
CA ASN A 221 14.41 7.49 -13.15
C ASN A 221 14.85 8.69 -12.26
N ILE A 222 13.90 9.34 -11.60
CA ILE A 222 14.10 10.51 -10.71
C ILE A 222 14.02 10.12 -9.22
N GLY A 223 14.49 8.93 -8.87
CA GLY A 223 14.47 8.45 -7.49
C GLY A 223 13.06 8.27 -6.90
N PHE A 224 12.07 7.99 -7.74
CA PHE A 224 10.69 7.72 -7.30
C PHE A 224 10.63 6.48 -6.39
N LYS A 225 9.87 6.61 -5.30
CA LYS A 225 9.50 5.52 -4.40
C LYS A 225 8.03 5.65 -4.05
N LEU A 226 7.27 4.59 -4.28
CA LEU A 226 5.95 4.41 -3.68
C LEU A 226 6.17 3.95 -2.23
N ILE A 227 5.99 4.85 -1.27
CA ILE A 227 6.20 4.55 0.16
C ILE A 227 5.12 3.60 0.63
N ASP A 228 3.86 4.01 0.43
CA ASP A 228 2.72 3.19 0.79
C ASP A 228 1.50 3.57 -0.04
N TYR A 229 0.58 2.62 -0.16
CA TYR A 229 -0.77 2.87 -0.63
C TYR A 229 -1.72 1.80 -0.09
N GLY A 230 -2.89 2.22 0.38
CA GLY A 230 -3.69 1.32 1.19
C GLY A 230 -4.90 2.00 1.80
N LEU A 231 -5.79 1.20 2.38
CA LEU A 231 -6.82 1.73 3.26
C LEU A 231 -6.10 1.99 4.57
N LEU A 232 -5.87 3.26 4.91
CA LEU A 232 -5.42 3.51 6.28
C LEU A 232 -6.65 3.34 7.16
N ALA A 233 -6.56 2.48 8.16
CA ALA A 233 -7.59 2.39 9.18
C ALA A 233 -7.76 3.79 9.79
N MET A 234 -8.97 4.33 9.73
CA MET A 234 -9.36 5.52 10.50
C MET A 234 -9.34 5.13 11.99
N GLY A 235 -8.16 5.16 12.60
CA GLY A 235 -7.95 4.61 13.93
C GLY A 235 -6.69 5.15 14.61
N GLY A 236 -6.77 6.40 15.05
CA GLY A 236 -6.06 6.87 16.25
C GLY A 236 -4.80 7.69 16.02
N ASP A 237 -4.95 8.98 15.73
CA ASP A 237 -4.04 10.01 16.26
C ASP A 237 -4.77 11.37 16.38
N ASP A 238 -5.97 11.32 16.96
CA ASP A 238 -6.55 12.48 17.66
C ASP A 238 -6.22 12.32 19.15
N ASN A 239 -4.93 12.41 19.50
CA ASN A 239 -4.52 12.84 20.82
C ASN A 239 -4.07 14.30 20.70
N GLU A 240 -5.06 15.18 20.52
CA GLU A 240 -4.96 16.51 21.13
C GLU A 240 -4.96 16.29 22.65
N GLU A 241 -3.80 16.04 23.24
CA GLU A 241 -3.62 16.28 24.67
C GLU A 241 -3.70 17.80 24.87
N GLU A 242 -4.91 18.24 25.22
CA GLU A 242 -5.13 19.38 26.11
C GLU A 242 -4.25 19.18 27.34
N ASP A 243 -3.08 19.82 27.40
CA ASP A 243 -2.44 20.10 28.67
C ASP A 243 -2.93 21.46 29.17
N ASP A 244 -3.90 21.33 30.06
CA ASP A 244 -4.50 22.36 30.90
C ASP A 244 -3.46 23.24 31.61
N ASP A 245 -3.76 24.53 31.63
CA ASP A 245 -3.24 25.51 32.57
C ASP A 245 -3.32 25.00 34.02
N TYR A 246 -2.17 24.88 34.70
CA TYR A 246 -2.06 25.00 36.16
C TYR A 246 -0.77 25.70 36.60
#